data_AF-A0A6A5MWY3-F1
#
_entry.id   AF-A0A6A5MWY3-F1
#
_cell.length_a   1.000
_cell.length_b   1.000
_cell.length_c   1.000
_cell.angle_alpha   90.00
_cell.angle_beta   90.00
_cell.angle_gamma   90.00
#
_symmetry.space_group_name_H-M   'P 1'
#
loop_
_entity.id
_entity.type
_entity.pdbx_description
1 polymer ?
#
loop_
_entity_poly.entity_id
_entity_poly.type
_entity_poly.pdbx_seq_one_letter_code
_entity_poly.pdbx_strand_id
1 'polypeptide(L)'
;MFRRSFVKSFYSKIANYQKLNQHQYRRYSTSDLSVSSASNKTITDLVSFTRHYATCYWQLSKARLSMLVVATSGTGFVLGSNGAVDLSALSLTCIGTMMVAASANSLNQVFEIKNDAKMKRTSQRPLPSGRISKPHALAWASSVGIGGTTLLATQTNMLAAGLAASNLVLYAFVYTPLKQIHPVNTWVGAVVGAIPPLLGWAAASGDISLNGLILPAALYFWQLPHFMALAYMCRDDYAAGGFKMFSLADPSGRRTSLVALRNSIYLIPLGFLAYDWGLASEWFCLESTMLTLAISATAFSFYRDRTREKARRMFHASLLYLPVFMSGLLVHRRSDDPQFVEDAAASFVKSSAYPSKSLEVEDKNSEQKSRGKKTRPPVAYASVAPFPFLPVPYV
;
A
#
# COMPACT_ATOMS: atom_id res chain seq x y z
N MET A 1 17.07 -80.15 17.99
CA MET A 1 17.95 -80.33 16.81
C MET A 1 17.28 -79.95 15.46
N PHE A 2 15.97 -79.67 15.40
CA PHE A 2 15.25 -79.39 14.14
C PHE A 2 15.22 -77.92 13.64
N ARG A 3 15.72 -76.93 14.42
CA ARG A 3 15.70 -75.50 14.03
C ARG A 3 16.94 -74.97 13.29
N ARG A 4 18.04 -75.73 13.23
CA ARG A 4 19.29 -75.27 12.54
C ARG A 4 19.40 -75.66 11.06
N SER A 5 18.69 -76.71 10.63
CA SER A 5 18.76 -77.20 9.23
C SER A 5 17.95 -76.32 8.26
N PHE A 6 16.77 -75.84 8.69
CA PHE A 6 15.90 -75.00 7.87
C PHE A 6 16.50 -73.62 7.57
N VAL A 7 17.19 -73.04 8.55
CA VAL A 7 17.83 -71.71 8.41
C VAL A 7 18.99 -71.76 7.41
N LYS A 8 19.84 -72.80 7.44
CA LYS A 8 20.95 -72.93 6.46
C LYS A 8 20.45 -73.14 5.03
N SER A 9 19.36 -73.89 4.83
CA SER A 9 18.77 -74.10 3.50
C SER A 9 18.16 -72.81 2.92
N PHE A 10 17.54 -71.98 3.76
CA PHE A 10 16.95 -70.71 3.36
C PHE A 10 18.02 -69.67 2.95
N TYR A 11 19.10 -69.53 3.73
CA TYR A 11 20.19 -68.59 3.40
C TYR A 11 20.98 -69.01 2.14
N SER A 12 21.14 -70.32 1.90
CA SER A 12 21.81 -70.81 0.67
C SER A 12 21.00 -70.53 -0.59
N LYS A 13 19.66 -70.58 -0.53
CA LYS A 13 18.79 -70.24 -1.67
C LYS A 13 18.81 -68.74 -1.98
N ILE A 14 18.88 -67.88 -0.97
CA ILE A 14 19.00 -66.41 -1.15
C ILE A 14 20.36 -66.04 -1.78
N ALA A 15 21.44 -66.66 -1.32
CA ALA A 15 22.79 -66.39 -1.83
C ALA A 15 22.94 -66.77 -3.31
N ASN A 16 22.30 -67.86 -3.77
CA ASN A 16 22.31 -68.25 -5.18
C ASN A 16 21.42 -67.34 -6.05
N TYR A 17 20.30 -66.84 -5.53
CA TYR A 17 19.44 -65.88 -6.24
C TYR A 17 20.16 -64.53 -6.46
N GLN A 18 20.96 -64.09 -5.49
CA GLN A 18 21.75 -62.85 -5.63
C GLN A 18 22.91 -62.98 -6.62
N LYS A 19 23.55 -64.15 -6.72
CA LYS A 19 24.64 -64.38 -7.69
C LYS A 19 24.16 -64.45 -9.14
N LEU A 20 22.97 -65.02 -9.41
CA LEU A 20 22.38 -65.05 -10.75
C LEU A 20 21.98 -63.64 -11.25
N ASN A 21 21.46 -62.78 -10.37
CA ASN A 21 21.13 -61.40 -10.72
C ASN A 21 22.36 -60.50 -10.95
N GLN A 22 23.49 -60.75 -10.26
CA GLN A 22 24.71 -59.96 -10.45
C GLN A 22 25.37 -60.15 -11.83
N HIS A 23 25.23 -61.32 -12.45
CA HIS A 23 25.77 -61.56 -13.79
C HIS A 23 24.89 -60.99 -14.92
N GLN A 24 23.58 -60.83 -14.66
CA GLN A 24 22.64 -60.27 -15.63
C GLN A 24 22.64 -58.72 -15.64
N TYR A 25 22.98 -58.08 -14.52
CA TYR A 25 23.12 -56.62 -14.42
C TYR A 25 24.45 -56.05 -14.95
N ARG A 26 25.44 -56.90 -15.25
CA ARG A 26 26.78 -56.42 -15.67
C ARG A 26 26.91 -56.15 -17.18
N ARG A 27 25.87 -56.39 -17.98
CA ARG A 27 25.86 -56.15 -19.45
C ARG A 27 24.94 -55.03 -19.93
N TYR A 28 24.19 -54.39 -19.04
CA TYR A 28 23.40 -53.21 -19.38
C TYR A 28 23.78 -52.08 -18.42
N SER A 29 23.99 -50.87 -18.97
CA SER A 29 24.02 -49.61 -18.24
C SER A 29 25.34 -49.21 -17.54
N THR A 30 26.42 -49.03 -18.30
CA THR A 30 27.41 -47.98 -17.97
C THR A 30 27.22 -46.73 -18.83
N SER A 31 26.56 -46.84 -19.98
CA SER A 31 26.14 -45.72 -20.84
C SER A 31 24.87 -45.00 -20.33
N ASP A 32 23.86 -45.73 -19.84
CA ASP A 32 22.58 -45.12 -19.46
C ASP A 32 22.62 -44.45 -18.07
N LEU A 33 23.51 -44.91 -17.20
CA LEU A 33 23.75 -44.32 -15.87
C LEU A 33 24.49 -42.97 -15.94
N SER A 34 25.39 -42.79 -16.91
CA SER A 34 26.10 -41.51 -17.11
C SER A 34 25.21 -40.47 -17.79
N VAL A 35 24.36 -40.88 -18.73
CA VAL A 35 23.35 -40.02 -19.39
C VAL A 35 22.24 -39.63 -18.40
N SER A 36 21.74 -40.55 -17.57
CA SER A 36 20.78 -40.22 -16.49
C SER A 36 21.41 -39.32 -15.41
N SER A 37 22.68 -39.55 -15.03
CA SER A 37 23.38 -38.69 -14.08
C SER A 37 23.62 -37.28 -14.62
N ALA A 38 23.94 -37.13 -15.91
CA ALA A 38 24.13 -35.84 -16.54
C ALA A 38 22.80 -35.07 -16.70
N SER A 39 21.74 -35.77 -17.13
CA SER A 39 20.38 -35.21 -17.22
C SER A 39 19.85 -34.77 -15.85
N ASN A 40 20.07 -35.58 -14.81
CA ASN A 40 19.69 -35.24 -13.44
C ASN A 40 20.46 -34.04 -12.91
N LYS A 41 21.77 -33.88 -13.22
CA LYS A 41 22.54 -32.68 -12.85
C LYS A 41 22.00 -31.43 -13.54
N THR A 42 21.75 -31.46 -14.85
CA THR A 42 21.19 -30.32 -15.59
C THR A 42 19.82 -29.88 -15.08
N ILE A 43 18.94 -30.83 -14.75
CA ILE A 43 17.63 -30.52 -14.16
C ILE A 43 17.80 -29.90 -12.77
N THR A 44 18.70 -30.45 -11.94
CA THR A 44 18.98 -29.94 -10.59
C THR A 44 19.54 -28.52 -10.65
N ASP A 45 20.43 -28.24 -11.61
CA ASP A 45 21.03 -26.92 -11.83
C ASP A 45 19.97 -25.91 -12.31
N LEU A 46 19.11 -26.30 -13.26
CA LEU A 46 18.01 -25.45 -13.72
C LEU A 46 17.01 -25.12 -12.60
N VAL A 47 16.65 -26.11 -11.79
CA VAL A 47 15.77 -25.93 -10.63
C VAL A 47 16.43 -25.00 -9.61
N SER A 48 17.72 -25.17 -9.35
CA SER A 48 18.48 -24.32 -8.42
C SER A 48 18.56 -22.87 -8.91
N PHE A 49 18.82 -22.67 -10.20
CA PHE A 49 18.88 -21.38 -10.86
C PHE A 49 17.51 -20.68 -10.81
N THR A 50 16.44 -21.38 -11.17
CA THR A 50 15.07 -20.86 -11.14
C THR A 50 14.67 -20.47 -9.72
N ARG A 51 14.96 -21.33 -8.74
CA ARG A 51 14.68 -21.06 -7.32
C ARG A 51 15.45 -19.84 -6.80
N HIS A 52 16.71 -19.70 -7.22
CA HIS A 52 17.54 -18.55 -6.87
C HIS A 52 16.93 -17.23 -7.37
N TYR A 53 16.60 -17.14 -8.66
CA TYR A 53 16.02 -15.92 -9.24
C TYR A 53 14.60 -15.66 -8.75
N ALA A 54 13.76 -16.68 -8.59
CA ALA A 54 12.43 -16.54 -7.99
C ALA A 54 12.52 -15.94 -6.59
N THR A 55 13.49 -16.41 -5.78
CA THR A 55 13.75 -15.85 -4.44
C THR A 55 14.24 -14.40 -4.52
N CYS A 56 15.12 -14.08 -5.48
CA CYS A 56 15.59 -12.72 -5.70
C CYS A 56 14.45 -11.78 -6.10
N TYR A 57 13.61 -12.17 -7.05
CA TYR A 57 12.44 -11.36 -7.47
C TYR A 57 11.41 -11.21 -6.36
N TRP A 58 11.12 -12.28 -5.61
CA TRP A 58 10.24 -12.21 -4.44
C TRP A 58 10.71 -11.17 -3.42
N GLN A 59 12.03 -11.13 -3.16
CA GLN A 59 12.65 -10.18 -2.24
C GLN A 59 12.76 -8.77 -2.82
N LEU A 60 13.08 -8.61 -4.12
CA LEU A 60 13.13 -7.33 -4.82
C LEU A 60 11.75 -6.65 -4.82
N SER A 61 10.71 -7.41 -5.15
CA SER A 61 9.32 -6.95 -5.17
C SER A 61 8.75 -6.66 -3.78
N LYS A 62 9.45 -7.04 -2.70
CA LYS A 62 8.95 -7.04 -1.33
C LYS A 62 7.54 -7.65 -1.26
N ALA A 63 7.35 -8.83 -1.86
CA ALA A 63 6.02 -9.38 -2.16
C ALA A 63 5.04 -9.37 -0.97
N ARG A 64 5.52 -9.65 0.25
CA ARG A 64 4.69 -9.57 1.47
C ARG A 64 4.11 -8.18 1.74
N LEU A 65 4.91 -7.14 1.55
CA LEU A 65 4.46 -5.77 1.73
C LEU A 65 3.56 -5.33 0.56
N SER A 66 3.93 -5.74 -0.66
CA SER A 66 3.14 -5.45 -1.87
C SER A 66 1.77 -6.13 -1.85
N MET A 67 1.59 -7.25 -1.15
CA MET A 67 0.25 -7.85 -0.94
C MET A 67 -0.70 -6.92 -0.22
N LEU A 68 -0.24 -6.14 0.78
CA LEU A 68 -1.08 -5.15 1.44
C LEU A 68 -1.45 -4.01 0.49
N VAL A 69 -0.51 -3.55 -0.35
CA VAL A 69 -0.76 -2.55 -1.39
C VAL A 69 -1.85 -3.03 -2.36
N VAL A 70 -1.71 -4.26 -2.84
CA VAL A 70 -2.71 -4.89 -3.72
C VAL A 70 -4.05 -5.05 -3.02
N ALA A 71 -4.08 -5.45 -1.74
CA ALA A 71 -5.31 -5.52 -0.97
C ALA A 71 -6.00 -4.15 -0.86
N THR A 72 -5.26 -3.07 -0.56
CA THR A 72 -5.83 -1.71 -0.50
C THR A 72 -6.36 -1.24 -1.85
N SER A 73 -5.66 -1.55 -2.95
CA SER A 73 -6.14 -1.29 -4.30
C SER A 73 -7.38 -2.10 -4.64
N GLY A 74 -7.42 -3.39 -4.30
CA GLY A 74 -8.58 -4.24 -4.51
C GLY A 74 -9.80 -3.76 -3.71
N THR A 75 -9.61 -3.33 -2.46
CA THR A 75 -10.65 -2.69 -1.67
C THR A 75 -11.15 -1.41 -2.33
N GLY A 76 -10.25 -0.55 -2.82
CA GLY A 76 -10.62 0.64 -3.60
C GLY A 76 -11.46 0.29 -4.83
N PHE A 77 -11.08 -0.75 -5.58
CA PHE A 77 -11.82 -1.23 -6.75
C PHE A 77 -13.23 -1.70 -6.38
N VAL A 78 -13.36 -2.51 -5.33
CA VAL A 78 -14.68 -2.97 -4.85
C VAL A 78 -15.54 -1.79 -4.43
N LEU A 79 -14.97 -0.80 -3.73
CA LEU A 79 -15.70 0.40 -3.31
C LEU A 79 -16.15 1.27 -4.48
N GLY A 80 -15.33 1.39 -5.52
CA GLY A 80 -15.67 2.16 -6.73
C GLY A 80 -16.53 1.40 -7.76
N SER A 81 -16.85 0.12 -7.52
CA SER A 81 -17.70 -0.66 -8.42
C SER A 81 -19.17 -0.31 -8.18
N ASN A 82 -19.92 0.11 -9.20
CA ASN A 82 -21.36 0.34 -9.05
C ASN A 82 -22.11 -1.00 -9.18
N GLY A 83 -22.54 -1.58 -8.06
CA GLY A 83 -23.24 -2.88 -8.04
C GLY A 83 -22.31 -4.09 -8.03
N ALA A 84 -22.49 -5.03 -8.96
CA ALA A 84 -21.74 -6.29 -9.02
C ALA A 84 -20.26 -6.04 -9.38
N VAL A 85 -19.35 -6.66 -8.63
CA VAL A 85 -17.90 -6.53 -8.85
C VAL A 85 -17.49 -7.42 -10.03
N ASP A 86 -16.92 -6.82 -11.07
CA ASP A 86 -16.25 -7.57 -12.13
C ASP A 86 -14.95 -8.19 -11.58
N LEU A 87 -15.00 -9.49 -11.29
CA LEU A 87 -13.87 -10.26 -10.76
C LEU A 87 -12.69 -10.32 -11.74
N SER A 88 -12.96 -10.28 -13.05
CA SER A 88 -11.90 -10.27 -14.08
C SER A 88 -11.15 -8.95 -14.00
N ALA A 89 -11.86 -7.82 -14.09
CA ALA A 89 -11.25 -6.50 -13.98
C ALA A 89 -10.57 -6.26 -12.62
N LEU A 90 -11.15 -6.74 -11.52
CA LEU A 90 -10.52 -6.71 -10.19
C LEU A 90 -9.21 -7.49 -10.18
N SER A 91 -9.18 -8.70 -10.77
CA SER A 91 -7.96 -9.53 -10.82
C SER A 91 -6.86 -8.87 -11.64
N LEU A 92 -7.20 -8.29 -12.80
CA LEU A 92 -6.27 -7.58 -13.67
C LEU A 92 -5.75 -6.30 -13.00
N THR A 93 -6.61 -5.57 -12.28
CA THR A 93 -6.21 -4.42 -11.45
C THR A 93 -5.21 -4.84 -10.37
N CYS A 94 -5.46 -5.95 -9.68
CA CYS A 94 -4.57 -6.48 -8.66
C CYS A 94 -3.21 -6.90 -9.23
N ILE A 95 -3.20 -7.58 -10.39
CA ILE A 95 -1.98 -8.00 -11.09
C ILE A 95 -1.17 -6.78 -11.54
N GLY A 96 -1.81 -5.81 -12.21
CA GLY A 96 -1.17 -4.59 -12.66
C GLY A 96 -0.58 -3.79 -11.49
N THR A 97 -1.33 -3.65 -10.41
CA THR A 97 -0.87 -3.00 -9.17
C THR A 97 0.33 -3.74 -8.56
N MET A 98 0.30 -5.07 -8.51
CA MET A 98 1.42 -5.88 -8.01
C MET A 98 2.69 -5.66 -8.85
N MET A 99 2.56 -5.63 -10.17
CA MET A 99 3.68 -5.43 -11.09
C MET A 99 4.31 -4.04 -10.93
N VAL A 100 3.49 -2.99 -10.83
CA VAL A 100 3.97 -1.62 -10.61
C VAL A 100 4.58 -1.47 -9.21
N ALA A 101 3.96 -2.05 -8.17
CA ALA A 101 4.53 -2.07 -6.81
C ALA A 101 5.85 -2.84 -6.74
N ALA A 102 5.97 -3.96 -7.48
CA ALA A 102 7.20 -4.73 -7.61
C ALA A 102 8.31 -3.90 -8.27
N SER A 103 7.99 -3.15 -9.33
CA SER A 103 8.90 -2.21 -9.98
C SER A 103 9.41 -1.14 -9.01
N ALA A 104 8.49 -0.44 -8.35
CA ALA A 104 8.79 0.64 -7.41
C ALA A 104 9.67 0.14 -6.24
N ASN A 105 9.38 -1.03 -5.68
CA ASN A 105 10.19 -1.64 -4.62
C ASN A 105 11.58 -2.09 -5.09
N SER A 106 11.67 -2.61 -6.32
CA SER A 106 12.94 -2.99 -6.94
C SER A 106 13.82 -1.75 -7.17
N LEU A 107 13.27 -0.68 -7.74
CA LEU A 107 13.97 0.60 -7.93
C LEU A 107 14.40 1.21 -6.58
N ASN A 108 13.55 1.16 -5.56
CA ASN A 108 13.92 1.60 -4.22
C ASN A 108 15.17 0.86 -3.70
N GLN A 109 15.23 -0.47 -3.87
CA GLN A 109 16.42 -1.23 -3.46
C GLN A 109 17.65 -0.90 -4.32
N VAL A 110 17.48 -0.55 -5.60
CA VAL A 110 18.57 -0.09 -6.47
C VAL A 110 19.14 1.25 -6.02
N PHE A 111 18.30 2.18 -5.55
CA PHE A 111 18.77 3.46 -5.02
C PHE A 111 19.43 3.32 -3.64
N GLU A 112 18.98 2.36 -2.83
CA GLU A 112 19.41 2.22 -1.44
C GLU A 112 20.53 1.19 -1.22
N ILE A 113 21.21 0.68 -2.25
CA ILE A 113 22.22 -0.39 -2.13
C ILE A 113 23.25 -0.09 -1.01
N LYS A 114 23.84 1.11 -1.01
CA LYS A 114 24.86 1.51 -0.03
C LYS A 114 24.29 1.70 1.37
N ASN A 115 23.05 2.20 1.47
CA ASN A 115 22.37 2.44 2.74
C ASN A 115 21.93 1.11 3.37
N ASP A 116 21.32 0.23 2.58
CA ASP A 116 20.86 -1.08 2.99
C ASP A 116 22.03 -1.96 3.47
N ALA A 117 23.23 -1.83 2.89
CA ALA A 117 24.43 -2.55 3.31
C ALA A 117 24.88 -2.21 4.74
N LYS A 118 24.57 -1.00 5.22
CA LYS A 118 24.97 -0.53 6.57
C LYS A 118 24.02 -0.98 7.68
N MET A 119 22.83 -1.46 7.34
CA MET A 119 21.79 -1.81 8.29
C MET A 119 21.67 -3.32 8.46
N LYS A 120 21.75 -3.82 9.70
CA LYS A 120 21.68 -5.26 10.03
C LYS A 120 20.48 -5.98 9.41
N ARG A 121 19.33 -5.31 9.34
CA ARG A 121 18.07 -5.85 8.81
C ARG A 121 18.05 -6.02 7.29
N THR A 122 18.86 -5.25 6.56
CA THR A 122 18.75 -5.11 5.10
C THR A 122 20.03 -5.45 4.35
N SER A 123 21.15 -5.64 5.06
CA SER A 123 22.45 -6.01 4.48
C SER A 123 22.42 -7.33 3.72
N GLN A 124 21.47 -8.22 4.04
CA GLN A 124 21.27 -9.51 3.37
C GLN A 124 20.29 -9.45 2.18
N ARG A 125 19.82 -8.26 1.76
CA ARG A 125 18.95 -8.12 0.57
C ARG A 125 19.70 -8.48 -0.72
N PRO A 126 19.00 -8.86 -1.81
CA PRO A 126 19.62 -9.38 -3.03
C PRO A 126 20.72 -8.49 -3.62
N LEU A 127 20.51 -7.17 -3.63
CA LEU A 127 21.44 -6.21 -4.22
C LEU A 127 22.66 -5.91 -3.32
N PRO A 128 22.51 -5.55 -2.02
CA PRO A 128 23.65 -5.39 -1.12
C PRO A 128 24.50 -6.66 -0.96
N SER A 129 23.87 -7.84 -0.99
CA SER A 129 24.58 -9.12 -0.86
C SER A 129 25.16 -9.64 -2.18
N GLY A 130 25.04 -8.90 -3.29
CA GLY A 130 25.56 -9.31 -4.59
C GLY A 130 24.88 -10.52 -5.25
N ARG A 131 23.71 -10.97 -4.77
CA ARG A 131 22.98 -12.13 -5.32
C ARG A 131 22.35 -11.87 -6.69
N ILE A 132 22.16 -10.60 -7.03
CA ILE A 132 21.67 -10.12 -8.33
C ILE A 132 22.41 -8.83 -8.70
N SER A 133 22.75 -8.67 -9.98
CA SER A 133 23.46 -7.47 -10.44
C SER A 133 22.53 -6.26 -10.53
N LYS A 134 23.09 -5.05 -10.38
CA LYS A 134 22.33 -3.79 -10.53
C LYS A 134 21.68 -3.66 -11.92
N PRO A 135 22.36 -3.94 -13.05
CA PRO A 135 21.73 -3.88 -14.37
C PRO A 135 20.56 -4.87 -14.51
N HIS A 136 20.68 -6.08 -13.97
CA HIS A 136 19.61 -7.07 -13.97
C HIS A 136 18.39 -6.58 -13.19
N ALA A 137 18.60 -6.08 -11.97
CA ALA A 137 17.51 -5.55 -11.15
C ALA A 137 16.81 -4.35 -11.81
N LEU A 138 17.57 -3.49 -12.50
CA LEU A 138 17.00 -2.38 -13.29
C LEU A 138 16.18 -2.89 -14.47
N ALA A 139 16.69 -3.85 -15.24
CA ALA A 139 15.95 -4.46 -16.36
C ALA A 139 14.64 -5.09 -15.87
N TRP A 140 14.70 -5.90 -14.80
CA TRP A 140 13.51 -6.46 -14.15
C TRP A 140 12.52 -5.37 -13.76
N ALA A 141 12.96 -4.34 -13.01
CA ALA A 141 12.10 -3.28 -12.53
C ALA A 141 11.43 -2.52 -13.68
N SER A 142 12.18 -2.17 -14.73
CA SER A 142 11.64 -1.50 -15.91
C SER A 142 10.62 -2.38 -16.65
N SER A 143 10.92 -3.67 -16.86
CA SER A 143 10.02 -4.61 -17.53
C SER A 143 8.70 -4.78 -16.79
N VAL A 144 8.74 -5.00 -15.46
CA VAL A 144 7.50 -5.16 -14.68
C VAL A 144 6.75 -3.83 -14.50
N GLY A 145 7.45 -2.69 -14.46
CA GLY A 145 6.83 -1.37 -14.36
C GLY A 145 6.06 -1.01 -15.63
N ILE A 146 6.71 -1.17 -16.79
CA ILE A 146 6.08 -0.97 -18.10
C ILE A 146 4.94 -1.96 -18.29
N GLY A 147 5.18 -3.26 -18.05
CA GLY A 147 4.17 -4.29 -18.20
C GLY A 147 2.94 -4.06 -17.32
N GLY A 148 3.13 -3.71 -16.04
CA GLY A 148 2.03 -3.44 -15.12
C GLY A 148 1.23 -2.19 -15.48
N THR A 149 1.92 -1.12 -15.91
CA THR A 149 1.27 0.13 -16.33
C THR A 149 0.48 -0.09 -17.62
N THR A 150 1.04 -0.77 -18.62
CA THR A 150 0.36 -1.12 -19.87
C THR A 150 -0.83 -2.05 -19.63
N LEU A 151 -0.70 -3.01 -18.71
CA LEU A 151 -1.80 -3.88 -18.32
C LEU A 151 -2.96 -3.06 -17.76
N LEU A 152 -2.70 -2.15 -16.82
CA LEU A 152 -3.74 -1.25 -16.30
C LEU A 152 -4.34 -0.38 -17.41
N ALA A 153 -3.52 0.16 -18.30
CA ALA A 153 -3.97 1.05 -19.38
C ALA A 153 -4.94 0.32 -20.34
N THR A 154 -4.64 -0.93 -20.66
CA THR A 154 -5.42 -1.73 -21.63
C THR A 154 -6.61 -2.47 -21.02
N GLN A 155 -6.50 -2.91 -19.75
CA GLN A 155 -7.51 -3.76 -19.10
C GLN A 155 -8.42 -3.00 -18.13
N THR A 156 -8.01 -1.80 -17.70
CA THR A 156 -8.81 -0.95 -16.81
C THR A 156 -9.11 0.35 -17.53
N ASN A 157 -8.32 1.40 -17.31
CA ASN A 157 -8.42 2.67 -18.00
C ASN A 157 -7.11 3.49 -17.88
N MET A 158 -7.03 4.58 -18.65
CA MET A 158 -5.87 5.48 -18.65
C MET A 158 -5.67 6.20 -17.31
N LEU A 159 -6.74 6.47 -16.56
CA LEU A 159 -6.67 7.16 -15.28
C LEU A 159 -5.94 6.30 -14.23
N ALA A 160 -6.34 5.03 -14.09
CA ALA A 160 -5.66 4.08 -13.22
C ALA A 160 -4.20 3.85 -13.62
N ALA A 161 -3.93 3.72 -14.93
CA ALA A 161 -2.57 3.60 -15.44
C ALA A 161 -1.71 4.84 -15.14
N GLY A 162 -2.28 6.04 -15.31
CA GLY A 162 -1.64 7.30 -14.96
C GLY A 162 -1.31 7.38 -13.47
N LEU A 163 -2.26 7.06 -12.59
CA LEU A 163 -2.03 6.97 -11.15
C LEU A 163 -0.91 5.97 -10.81
N ALA A 164 -0.89 4.81 -11.46
CA ALA A 164 0.14 3.78 -11.26
C ALA A 164 1.53 4.29 -11.66
N ALA A 165 1.65 4.87 -12.86
CA ALA A 165 2.90 5.40 -13.39
C ALA A 165 3.42 6.57 -12.54
N SER A 166 2.53 7.52 -12.20
CA SER A 166 2.86 8.64 -11.32
C SER A 166 3.29 8.17 -9.94
N ASN A 167 2.64 7.16 -9.37
CA ASN A 167 3.02 6.62 -8.06
C ASN A 167 4.38 5.90 -8.10
N LEU A 168 4.67 5.17 -9.18
CA LEU A 168 5.99 4.57 -9.39
C LEU A 168 7.08 5.64 -9.40
N VAL A 169 6.86 6.73 -10.15
CA VAL A 169 7.79 7.86 -10.21
C VAL A 169 7.94 8.52 -8.85
N LEU A 170 6.82 8.82 -8.19
CA LEU A 170 6.79 9.43 -6.87
C LEU A 170 7.52 8.57 -5.83
N TYR A 171 7.32 7.26 -5.83
CA TYR A 171 8.00 6.37 -4.88
C TYR A 171 9.50 6.27 -5.14
N ALA A 172 9.87 5.94 -6.38
CA ALA A 172 11.24 5.57 -6.73
C ALA A 172 12.16 6.80 -6.82
N PHE A 173 11.70 7.90 -7.43
CA PHE A 173 12.56 9.03 -7.77
C PHE A 173 12.37 10.24 -6.84
N VAL A 174 11.23 10.36 -6.16
CA VAL A 174 10.99 11.47 -5.21
C VAL A 174 11.15 10.99 -3.78
N TYR A 175 10.28 10.08 -3.32
CA TYR A 175 10.28 9.60 -1.94
C TYR A 175 11.58 8.89 -1.54
N THR A 176 12.11 8.02 -2.40
CA THR A 176 13.30 7.21 -2.04
C THR A 176 14.53 8.07 -1.77
N PRO A 177 14.96 9.00 -2.64
CA PRO A 177 16.05 9.92 -2.34
C PRO A 177 15.73 10.84 -1.16
N LEU A 178 14.47 11.29 -1.03
CA LEU A 178 14.06 12.22 0.00
C LEU A 178 14.27 11.69 1.43
N LYS A 179 14.23 10.36 1.63
CA LYS A 179 14.59 9.72 2.91
C LYS A 179 15.99 10.10 3.43
N GLN A 180 16.92 10.45 2.54
CA GLN A 180 18.28 10.88 2.90
C GLN A 180 18.43 12.41 2.94
N ILE A 181 17.46 13.15 2.39
CA ILE A 181 17.56 14.60 2.17
C ILE A 181 16.81 15.36 3.26
N HIS A 182 15.55 15.01 3.54
CA HIS A 182 14.67 15.82 4.39
C HIS A 182 13.64 14.99 5.19
N PRO A 183 13.30 15.38 6.44
CA PRO A 183 12.28 14.72 7.26
C PRO A 183 10.88 14.63 6.65
N VAL A 184 10.56 15.50 5.68
CA VAL A 184 9.27 15.48 4.97
C VAL A 184 9.02 14.19 4.19
N ASN A 185 10.05 13.33 4.02
CA ASN A 185 9.92 12.02 3.40
C ASN A 185 8.74 11.21 3.95
N THR A 186 8.43 11.31 5.25
CA THR A 186 7.35 10.51 5.84
C THR A 186 5.96 10.94 5.33
N TRP A 187 5.76 12.22 5.04
CA TRP A 187 4.51 12.73 4.46
C TRP A 187 4.40 12.45 2.97
N VAL A 188 5.51 12.54 2.23
CA VAL A 188 5.54 12.16 0.82
C VAL A 188 5.31 10.65 0.66
N GLY A 189 5.93 9.85 1.53
CA GLY A 189 5.66 8.42 1.64
C GLY A 189 4.18 8.15 1.95
N ALA A 190 3.55 9.03 2.74
CA ALA A 190 2.13 8.91 3.02
C ALA A 190 1.24 9.12 1.79
N VAL A 191 1.59 10.07 0.93
CA VAL A 191 0.91 10.24 -0.38
C VAL A 191 1.08 8.98 -1.22
N VAL A 192 2.29 8.41 -1.29
CA VAL A 192 2.53 7.17 -2.04
C VAL A 192 1.65 6.02 -1.54
N GLY A 193 1.51 5.86 -0.22
CA GLY A 193 0.67 4.82 0.37
C GLY A 193 -0.84 5.03 0.15
N ALA A 194 -1.28 6.26 -0.12
CA ALA A 194 -2.68 6.60 -0.35
C ALA A 194 -3.13 6.44 -1.81
N ILE A 195 -2.20 6.46 -2.77
CA ILE A 195 -2.53 6.32 -4.20
C ILE A 195 -3.08 4.92 -4.57
N PRO A 196 -2.57 3.78 -4.07
CA PRO A 196 -3.08 2.46 -4.43
C PRO A 196 -4.60 2.26 -4.24
N PRO A 197 -5.23 2.59 -3.10
CA PRO A 197 -6.69 2.51 -3.00
C PRO A 197 -7.41 3.48 -3.96
N LEU A 198 -6.85 4.64 -4.25
CA LEU A 198 -7.42 5.59 -5.23
C LEU A 198 -7.33 5.03 -6.65
N LEU A 199 -6.21 4.41 -7.00
CA LEU A 199 -6.01 3.71 -8.27
C LEU A 199 -7.05 2.61 -8.42
N GLY A 200 -7.28 1.82 -7.37
CA GLY A 200 -8.33 0.81 -7.35
C GLY A 200 -9.71 1.39 -7.66
N TRP A 201 -10.10 2.45 -6.94
CA TRP A 201 -11.37 3.14 -7.18
C TRP A 201 -11.49 3.64 -8.62
N ALA A 202 -10.45 4.31 -9.12
CA ALA A 202 -10.42 4.83 -10.49
C ALA A 202 -10.46 3.72 -11.54
N ALA A 203 -9.86 2.56 -11.27
CA ALA A 203 -9.89 1.41 -12.15
C ALA A 203 -11.31 0.83 -12.33
N ALA A 204 -12.14 0.88 -11.28
CA ALA A 204 -13.52 0.42 -11.34
C ALA A 204 -14.51 1.48 -11.87
N SER A 205 -14.39 2.72 -11.39
CA SER A 205 -15.36 3.78 -11.67
C SER A 205 -15.02 4.63 -12.91
N GLY A 206 -13.75 4.65 -13.33
CA GLY A 206 -13.26 5.53 -14.40
C GLY A 206 -13.06 7.00 -13.99
N ASP A 207 -13.30 7.37 -12.72
CA ASP A 207 -13.20 8.75 -12.23
C ASP A 207 -12.63 8.82 -10.79
N ILE A 208 -12.37 10.03 -10.29
CA ILE A 208 -12.02 10.33 -8.90
C ILE A 208 -13.15 11.15 -8.26
N SER A 209 -13.93 10.50 -7.38
CA SER A 209 -15.00 11.15 -6.62
C SER A 209 -14.61 11.39 -5.16
N LEU A 210 -15.42 12.17 -4.43
CA LEU A 210 -15.24 12.38 -2.99
C LEU A 210 -15.31 11.05 -2.21
N ASN A 211 -16.23 10.16 -2.58
CA ASN A 211 -16.32 8.81 -2.02
C ASN A 211 -15.03 8.01 -2.27
N GLY A 212 -14.43 8.16 -3.45
CA GLY A 212 -13.15 7.54 -3.80
C GLY A 212 -11.96 8.04 -3.00
N LEU A 213 -12.07 9.17 -2.30
CA LEU A 213 -11.00 9.72 -1.46
C LEU A 213 -11.05 9.25 0.00
N ILE A 214 -12.12 8.60 0.45
CA ILE A 214 -12.26 8.16 1.85
C ILE A 214 -11.20 7.14 2.24
N LEU A 215 -11.04 6.07 1.47
CA LEU A 215 -10.03 5.04 1.74
C LEU A 215 -8.60 5.57 1.55
N PRO A 216 -8.26 6.32 0.48
CA PRO A 216 -6.98 7.04 0.38
C PRO A 216 -6.67 7.94 1.58
N ALA A 217 -7.64 8.72 2.05
CA ALA A 217 -7.47 9.57 3.23
C ALA A 217 -7.23 8.73 4.49
N ALA A 218 -7.96 7.63 4.66
CA ALA A 218 -7.73 6.69 5.75
C ALA A 218 -6.30 6.16 5.73
N LEU A 219 -5.80 5.71 4.58
CA LEU A 219 -4.41 5.25 4.44
C LEU A 219 -3.39 6.36 4.70
N TYR A 220 -3.62 7.56 4.17
CA TYR A 220 -2.75 8.73 4.39
C TYR A 220 -2.61 9.05 5.88
N PHE A 221 -3.72 9.22 6.58
CA PHE A 221 -3.71 9.59 7.99
C PHE A 221 -3.29 8.43 8.90
N TRP A 222 -3.61 7.19 8.56
CA TRP A 222 -3.27 6.02 9.37
C TRP A 222 -1.78 5.68 9.36
N GLN A 223 -1.09 5.84 8.24
CA GLN A 223 0.30 5.42 8.17
C GLN A 223 1.25 6.37 8.91
N LEU A 224 0.86 7.64 9.12
CA LEU A 224 1.64 8.59 9.92
C LEU A 224 1.81 8.14 11.38
N PRO A 225 0.76 7.79 12.15
CA PRO A 225 0.92 7.23 13.49
C PRO A 225 1.74 5.93 13.49
N HIS A 226 1.51 5.05 12.51
CA HIS A 226 2.27 3.81 12.33
C HIS A 226 3.78 4.08 12.16
N PHE A 227 4.15 4.95 11.21
CA PHE A 227 5.54 5.27 10.92
C PHE A 227 6.20 6.11 12.00
N MET A 228 5.49 7.02 12.66
CA MET A 228 6.06 7.80 13.77
C MET A 228 6.42 6.89 14.95
N ALA A 229 5.56 5.92 15.28
CA ALA A 229 5.86 4.92 16.30
C ALA A 229 7.06 4.04 15.91
N LEU A 230 7.12 3.58 14.65
CA LEU A 230 8.24 2.78 14.14
C LEU A 230 9.56 3.56 14.12
N ALA A 231 9.54 4.79 13.61
CA ALA A 231 10.70 5.68 13.53
C ALA A 231 11.22 6.08 14.92
N TYR A 232 10.36 6.12 15.93
CA TYR A 232 10.76 6.30 17.32
C TYR A 232 11.50 5.07 17.86
N MET A 233 10.99 3.85 17.61
CA MET A 233 11.60 2.61 18.09
C MET A 233 12.90 2.24 17.37
N CYS A 234 12.97 2.49 16.06
CA CYS A 234 14.10 2.11 15.19
C CYS A 234 15.03 3.29 14.85
N ARG A 235 15.06 4.32 15.70
CA ARG A 235 15.81 5.56 15.45
C ARG A 235 17.30 5.32 15.18
N ASP A 236 17.92 4.47 16.00
CA ASP A 236 19.36 4.18 15.92
C ASP A 236 19.70 3.48 14.60
N ASP A 237 18.85 2.54 14.16
CA ASP A 237 18.99 1.84 12.88
C ASP A 237 18.86 2.81 11.68
N TYR A 238 17.92 3.76 11.75
CA TYR A 238 17.75 4.77 10.70
C TYR A 238 18.95 5.72 10.62
N ALA A 239 19.49 6.12 11.77
CA ALA A 239 20.71 6.93 11.84
C ALA A 239 21.91 6.18 11.22
N ALA A 240 22.10 4.90 11.55
CA ALA A 240 23.16 4.07 10.97
C ALA A 240 23.04 3.92 9.43
N GLY A 241 21.81 3.86 8.91
CA GLY A 241 21.54 3.84 7.46
C GLY A 241 21.71 5.19 6.75
N GLY A 242 21.99 6.28 7.48
CA GLY A 242 22.10 7.63 6.93
C GLY A 242 20.75 8.28 6.58
N PHE A 243 19.65 7.80 7.15
CA PHE A 243 18.32 8.33 6.89
C PHE A 243 17.99 9.51 7.80
N LYS A 244 17.37 10.56 7.22
CA LYS A 244 16.95 11.77 7.93
C LYS A 244 15.48 11.69 8.31
N MET A 245 15.16 10.78 9.23
CA MET A 245 13.80 10.60 9.73
C MET A 245 13.36 11.75 10.64
N PHE A 246 12.07 12.06 10.67
CA PHE A 246 11.52 13.09 11.56
C PHE A 246 11.83 12.84 13.03
N SER A 247 11.81 11.57 13.45
CA SER A 247 12.17 11.18 14.81
C SER A 247 13.62 11.53 15.15
N LEU A 248 14.56 11.53 14.18
CA LEU A 248 15.97 11.82 14.42
C LEU A 248 16.21 13.28 14.83
N ALA A 249 15.41 14.21 14.30
CA ALA A 249 15.45 15.62 14.66
C ALA A 249 14.67 15.95 15.97
N ASP A 250 14.08 14.95 16.62
CA ASP A 250 13.29 15.11 17.86
C ASP A 250 13.77 14.17 18.97
N PRO A 251 14.87 14.49 19.67
CA PRO A 251 15.41 13.70 20.79
C PRO A 251 14.37 13.36 21.84
N SER A 252 13.46 14.29 22.12
CA SER A 252 12.43 14.16 23.16
C SER A 252 11.27 13.23 22.79
N GLY A 253 11.10 12.91 21.51
CA GLY A 253 9.93 12.21 20.97
C GLY A 253 8.61 13.00 21.03
N ARG A 254 8.62 14.24 21.52
CA ARG A 254 7.39 15.04 21.73
C ARG A 254 6.74 15.42 20.41
N ARG A 255 7.52 15.87 19.41
CA ARG A 255 6.97 16.24 18.09
C ARG A 255 6.50 14.99 17.34
N THR A 256 7.28 13.91 17.42
CA THR A 256 6.98 12.63 16.78
C THR A 256 5.66 12.05 17.30
N SER A 257 5.49 11.99 18.62
CA SER A 257 4.26 11.50 19.25
C SER A 257 3.07 12.44 19.04
N LEU A 258 3.28 13.76 18.98
CA LEU A 258 2.23 14.72 18.65
C LEU A 258 1.72 14.56 17.22
N VAL A 259 2.62 14.37 16.24
CA VAL A 259 2.22 14.08 14.85
C VAL A 259 1.44 12.78 14.79
N ALA A 260 1.86 11.76 15.54
CA ALA A 260 1.17 10.49 15.62
C ALA A 260 -0.27 10.67 16.17
N LEU A 261 -0.42 11.35 17.31
CA LEU A 261 -1.72 11.64 17.94
C LEU A 261 -2.64 12.45 17.02
N ARG A 262 -2.14 13.55 16.44
CA ARG A 262 -2.93 14.43 15.58
C ARG A 262 -3.51 13.67 14.38
N ASN A 263 -2.72 12.83 13.73
CA ASN A 263 -3.19 12.06 12.58
C ASN A 263 -4.15 10.93 12.98
N SER A 264 -4.01 10.36 14.19
CA SER A 264 -5.03 9.45 14.72
C SER A 264 -6.38 10.15 14.92
N ILE A 265 -6.37 11.41 15.40
CA ILE A 265 -7.59 12.22 15.54
C ILE A 265 -8.21 12.55 14.17
N TYR A 266 -7.40 12.81 13.14
CA TYR A 266 -7.89 13.05 11.77
C TYR A 266 -8.61 11.85 11.13
N LEU A 267 -8.48 10.64 11.69
CA LEU A 267 -9.24 9.48 11.23
C LEU A 267 -10.70 9.50 11.71
N ILE A 268 -11.01 10.17 12.82
CA ILE A 268 -12.36 10.22 13.44
C ILE A 268 -13.46 10.62 12.43
N PRO A 269 -13.34 11.72 11.66
CA PRO A 269 -14.42 12.12 10.76
C PRO A 269 -14.65 11.16 9.59
N LEU A 270 -13.71 10.28 9.25
CA LEU A 270 -13.81 9.45 8.04
C LEU A 270 -14.97 8.46 8.08
N GLY A 271 -15.29 7.92 9.27
CA GLY A 271 -16.44 7.05 9.47
C GLY A 271 -17.78 7.74 9.19
N PHE A 272 -17.91 8.95 9.74
CA PHE A 272 -19.06 9.80 9.52
C PHE A 272 -19.20 10.22 8.06
N LEU A 273 -18.11 10.67 7.43
CA LEU A 273 -18.12 11.07 6.01
C LEU A 273 -18.48 9.89 5.08
N ALA A 274 -18.03 8.66 5.40
CA ALA A 274 -18.42 7.47 4.64
C ALA A 274 -19.92 7.18 4.73
N TYR A 275 -20.53 7.45 5.88
CA TYR A 275 -21.98 7.32 6.05
C TYR A 275 -22.75 8.46 5.36
N ASP A 276 -22.36 9.71 5.64
CA ASP A 276 -23.03 10.92 5.15
C ASP A 276 -23.02 11.01 3.62
N TRP A 277 -21.92 10.61 2.97
CA TRP A 277 -21.81 10.58 1.51
C TRP A 277 -22.34 9.28 0.87
N GLY A 278 -23.04 8.45 1.65
CA GLY A 278 -23.73 7.26 1.14
C GLY A 278 -22.84 6.06 0.82
N LEU A 279 -21.53 6.12 1.06
CA LEU A 279 -20.61 5.02 0.76
C LEU A 279 -20.82 3.79 1.67
N ALA A 280 -21.16 4.02 2.94
CA ALA A 280 -21.29 2.99 3.96
C ALA A 280 -22.55 3.17 4.83
N SER A 281 -22.96 2.09 5.50
CA SER A 281 -24.10 2.13 6.43
C SER A 281 -23.81 2.91 7.71
N GLU A 282 -24.86 3.31 8.44
CA GLU A 282 -24.76 3.99 9.74
C GLU A 282 -23.95 3.20 10.78
N TRP A 283 -24.11 1.87 10.80
CA TRP A 283 -23.35 0.99 11.69
C TRP A 283 -21.83 1.14 11.51
N PHE A 284 -21.37 1.34 10.27
CA PHE A 284 -19.96 1.59 10.00
C PHE A 284 -19.46 2.87 10.65
N CYS A 285 -20.27 3.93 10.70
CA CYS A 285 -19.91 5.17 11.38
C CYS A 285 -19.64 4.92 12.87
N LEU A 286 -20.51 4.15 13.54
CA LEU A 286 -20.33 3.79 14.96
C LEU A 286 -19.08 2.92 15.18
N GLU A 287 -18.92 1.85 14.41
CA GLU A 287 -17.79 0.91 14.54
C GLU A 287 -16.45 1.57 14.23
N SER A 288 -16.38 2.35 13.15
CA SER A 288 -15.18 3.10 12.76
C SER A 288 -14.84 4.19 13.78
N THR A 289 -15.84 4.84 14.40
CA THR A 289 -15.60 5.79 15.50
C THR A 289 -14.98 5.08 16.70
N MET A 290 -15.51 3.92 17.11
CA MET A 290 -14.92 3.14 18.21
C MET A 290 -13.48 2.72 17.89
N LEU A 291 -13.23 2.27 16.66
CA LEU A 291 -11.91 1.85 16.19
C LEU A 291 -10.90 3.02 16.16
N THR A 292 -11.33 4.19 15.68
CA THR A 292 -10.50 5.41 15.61
C THR A 292 -10.21 6.00 17.00
N LEU A 293 -11.18 5.95 17.92
CA LEU A 293 -10.96 6.32 19.31
C LEU A 293 -9.97 5.37 20.00
N ALA A 294 -10.04 4.06 19.73
CA ALA A 294 -9.12 3.09 20.29
C ALA A 294 -7.66 3.35 19.86
N ILE A 295 -7.40 3.56 18.56
CA ILE A 295 -6.05 3.91 18.10
C ILE A 295 -5.61 5.29 18.64
N SER A 296 -6.52 6.27 18.70
CA SER A 296 -6.24 7.60 19.27
C SER A 296 -5.87 7.54 20.76
N ALA A 297 -6.51 6.67 21.54
CA ALA A 297 -6.16 6.44 22.93
C ALA A 297 -4.74 5.87 23.08
N THR A 298 -4.33 4.94 22.20
CA THR A 298 -2.95 4.43 22.20
C THR A 298 -1.94 5.51 21.78
N ALA A 299 -2.31 6.37 20.83
CA ALA A 299 -1.49 7.50 20.41
C ALA A 299 -1.35 8.56 21.51
N PHE A 300 -2.43 8.82 22.26
CA PHE A 300 -2.41 9.70 23.42
C PHE A 300 -1.52 9.14 24.53
N SER A 301 -1.59 7.83 24.79
CA SER A 301 -0.68 7.19 25.75
C SER A 301 0.78 7.33 25.33
N PHE A 302 1.10 7.25 24.04
CA PHE A 302 2.45 7.49 23.54
C PHE A 302 2.87 8.96 23.64
N TYR A 303 1.96 9.89 23.40
CA TYR A 303 2.20 11.33 23.56
C TYR A 303 2.49 11.71 25.02
N ARG A 304 1.70 11.20 25.96
CA ARG A 304 1.89 11.42 27.39
C ARG A 304 3.19 10.77 27.87
N ASP A 305 3.32 9.47 27.61
CA ASP A 305 4.41 8.64 28.11
C ASP A 305 5.23 8.09 26.93
N ARG A 306 6.29 8.81 26.56
CA ARG A 306 7.12 8.58 25.36
C ARG A 306 8.11 7.43 25.54
N THR A 307 7.64 6.27 25.99
CA THR A 307 8.47 5.07 26.17
C THR A 307 8.43 4.18 24.93
N ARG A 308 9.45 3.34 24.75
CA ARG A 308 9.49 2.33 23.66
C ARG A 308 8.29 1.36 23.75
N GLU A 309 7.79 1.08 24.95
CA GLU A 309 6.63 0.22 25.16
C GLU A 309 5.34 0.85 24.62
N LYS A 310 5.06 2.12 24.93
CA LYS A 310 3.87 2.81 24.42
C LYS A 310 3.92 3.00 22.91
N ALA A 311 5.08 3.32 22.36
CA ALA A 311 5.30 3.37 20.92
C ALA A 311 5.00 2.00 20.27
N ARG A 312 5.46 0.90 20.87
CA ARG A 312 5.18 -0.46 20.38
C ARG A 312 3.68 -0.79 20.44
N ARG A 313 3.00 -0.45 21.53
CA ARG A 313 1.55 -0.65 21.65
C ARG A 313 0.79 0.10 20.56
N MET A 314 1.14 1.35 20.31
CA MET A 314 0.56 2.14 19.23
C MET A 314 0.85 1.54 17.85
N PHE A 315 2.07 1.10 17.61
CA PHE A 315 2.45 0.41 16.37
C PHE A 315 1.60 -0.84 16.14
N HIS A 316 1.41 -1.70 17.16
CA HIS A 316 0.52 -2.87 17.04
C HIS A 316 -0.95 -2.49 16.84
N ALA A 317 -1.45 -1.47 17.55
CA ALA A 317 -2.81 -0.96 17.35
C ALA A 317 -3.03 -0.48 15.91
N SER A 318 -2.03 0.19 15.32
CA SER A 318 -2.10 0.58 13.91
C SER A 318 -2.14 -0.61 12.96
N LEU A 319 -1.39 -1.69 13.23
CA LEU A 319 -1.44 -2.91 12.41
C LEU A 319 -2.82 -3.57 12.41
N LEU A 320 -3.54 -3.51 13.53
CA LEU A 320 -4.90 -4.03 13.64
C LEU A 320 -5.93 -3.09 13.00
N TYR A 321 -5.76 -1.77 13.16
CA TYR A 321 -6.69 -0.76 12.68
C TYR A 321 -7.00 -0.92 11.18
N LEU A 322 -5.96 -1.00 10.33
CA LEU A 322 -6.15 -0.91 8.89
C LEU A 322 -6.97 -2.09 8.32
N PRO A 323 -6.65 -3.36 8.61
CA PRO A 323 -7.47 -4.48 8.18
C PRO A 323 -8.92 -4.39 8.67
N VAL A 324 -9.14 -4.02 9.95
CA VAL A 324 -10.49 -3.92 10.53
C VAL A 324 -11.28 -2.80 9.85
N PHE A 325 -10.67 -1.62 9.65
CA PHE A 325 -11.32 -0.50 8.97
C PHE A 325 -11.69 -0.85 7.53
N MET A 326 -10.78 -1.48 6.77
CA MET A 326 -11.03 -1.90 5.39
C MET A 326 -12.12 -2.96 5.31
N SER A 327 -12.09 -3.97 6.19
CA SER A 327 -13.12 -5.01 6.23
C SER A 327 -14.48 -4.45 6.62
N GLY A 328 -14.56 -3.57 7.61
CA GLY A 328 -15.81 -2.89 7.97
C GLY A 328 -16.36 -2.07 6.80
N LEU A 329 -15.50 -1.31 6.11
CA LEU A 329 -15.91 -0.51 4.96
C LEU A 329 -16.45 -1.37 3.80
N LEU A 330 -15.88 -2.56 3.60
CA LEU A 330 -16.37 -3.53 2.60
C LEU A 330 -17.70 -4.18 3.00
N VAL A 331 -17.83 -4.62 4.26
CA VAL A 331 -19.04 -5.28 4.77
C VAL A 331 -20.23 -4.33 4.77
N HIS A 332 -19.99 -3.07 5.12
CA HIS A 332 -21.02 -2.04 5.21
C HIS A 332 -21.16 -1.19 3.95
N ARG A 333 -20.46 -1.54 2.87
CA ARG A 333 -20.53 -0.86 1.58
C ARG A 333 -21.98 -0.85 1.10
N ARG A 334 -22.53 0.34 0.86
CA ARG A 334 -23.81 0.47 0.16
C ARG A 334 -23.53 0.45 -1.34
N SER A 335 -24.12 -0.51 -2.03
CA SER A 335 -24.27 -0.42 -3.48
C SER A 335 -25.38 0.59 -3.73
N ASP A 336 -25.17 1.59 -4.60
CA ASP A 336 -26.18 2.61 -4.90
C ASP A 336 -27.54 1.95 -5.20
N ASP A 337 -28.43 1.99 -4.23
CA ASP A 337 -29.85 1.79 -4.43
C ASP A 337 -30.35 3.13 -5.00
N PRO A 338 -30.88 3.19 -6.22
CA PRO A 338 -31.24 4.45 -6.89
C PRO A 338 -32.10 5.39 -6.02
N GLN A 339 -32.85 4.83 -5.06
CA GLN A 339 -33.67 5.54 -4.09
C GLN A 339 -32.88 6.53 -3.21
N PHE A 340 -31.66 6.19 -2.76
CA PHE A 340 -30.94 7.01 -1.77
C PHE A 340 -30.31 8.26 -2.38
N VAL A 341 -29.83 8.19 -3.63
CA VAL A 341 -29.30 9.37 -4.34
C VAL A 341 -30.42 10.37 -4.64
N GLU A 342 -31.61 9.86 -4.98
CA GLU A 342 -32.81 10.67 -5.17
C GLU A 342 -33.25 11.33 -3.85
N ASP A 343 -33.24 10.60 -2.75
CA ASP A 343 -33.58 11.11 -1.42
C ASP A 343 -32.56 12.13 -0.88
N ALA A 344 -31.26 11.87 -1.10
CA ALA A 344 -30.18 12.78 -0.73
C ALA A 344 -30.24 14.07 -1.57
N ALA A 345 -30.42 13.96 -2.89
CA ALA A 345 -30.63 15.11 -3.77
C ALA A 345 -31.90 15.89 -3.40
N ALA A 346 -33.00 15.21 -3.10
CA ALA A 346 -34.25 15.84 -2.66
C ALA A 346 -34.11 16.55 -1.32
N SER A 347 -33.32 16.00 -0.38
CA SER A 347 -33.03 16.63 0.91
C SER A 347 -32.17 17.88 0.77
N PHE A 348 -31.20 17.87 -0.15
CA PHE A 348 -30.33 19.02 -0.44
C PHE A 348 -31.10 20.14 -1.14
N VAL A 349 -32.00 19.79 -2.07
CA VAL A 349 -32.91 20.75 -2.72
C VAL A 349 -33.90 21.35 -1.73
N LYS A 350 -34.46 20.55 -0.81
CA LYS A 350 -35.33 21.05 0.28
C LYS A 350 -34.60 22.00 1.23
N SER A 351 -33.31 21.78 1.50
CA SER A 351 -32.52 22.66 2.36
C SER A 351 -32.11 23.98 1.69
N SER A 352 -32.15 24.06 0.35
CA SER A 352 -31.76 25.23 -0.44
C SER A 352 -32.95 26.14 -0.81
N ALA A 353 -34.18 25.63 -0.74
CA ALA A 353 -35.38 26.40 -1.07
C ALA A 353 -35.84 27.28 0.12
N TYR A 354 -35.44 28.55 0.14
CA TYR A 354 -36.15 29.59 0.92
C TYR A 354 -37.57 29.78 0.36
N PRO A 355 -38.61 29.98 1.20
CA PRO A 355 -39.96 30.22 0.70
C PRO A 355 -40.07 31.65 0.17
N SER A 356 -40.26 31.79 -1.15
CA SER A 356 -40.64 33.06 -1.77
C SER A 356 -42.08 33.41 -1.39
N LYS A 357 -42.23 34.44 -0.55
CA LYS A 357 -43.52 35.13 -0.40
C LYS A 357 -43.85 35.85 -1.71
N SER A 358 -45.01 35.54 -2.25
CA SER A 358 -45.67 36.28 -3.33
C SER A 358 -45.89 37.75 -2.94
N LEU A 359 -45.42 38.67 -3.77
CA LEU A 359 -45.84 40.07 -3.74
C LEU A 359 -46.22 40.50 -5.15
N GLU A 360 -47.46 40.98 -5.24
CA GLU A 360 -48.13 41.53 -6.40
C GLU A 360 -47.36 42.75 -6.94
N VAL A 361 -47.32 42.85 -8.27
CA VAL A 361 -46.70 43.97 -8.99
C VAL A 361 -47.73 45.09 -9.07
N GLU A 362 -47.52 46.16 -8.31
CA GLU A 362 -48.09 47.47 -8.61
C GLU A 362 -47.04 48.36 -9.27
N ASP A 363 -47.38 48.78 -10.47
CA ASP A 363 -46.62 49.59 -11.40
C ASP A 363 -46.74 51.07 -11.02
N LYS A 364 -45.63 51.81 -10.91
CA LYS A 364 -45.62 53.28 -10.95
C LYS A 364 -44.23 53.87 -11.23
N ASN A 365 -44.18 54.56 -12.37
CA ASN A 365 -43.16 55.51 -12.84
C ASN A 365 -42.61 56.45 -11.76
N SER A 366 -41.29 56.72 -11.82
CA SER A 366 -40.77 58.08 -11.98
C SER A 366 -39.24 58.10 -12.05
N GLU A 367 -38.73 58.82 -13.05
CA GLU A 367 -37.35 59.24 -13.17
C GLU A 367 -36.89 60.09 -11.98
N GLN A 368 -35.57 60.11 -11.78
CA GLN A 368 -34.73 61.31 -11.57
C GLN A 368 -33.81 61.28 -10.32
N LYS A 369 -32.59 61.76 -10.60
CA LYS A 369 -31.57 62.37 -9.74
C LYS A 369 -30.42 61.54 -9.19
N SER A 370 -29.26 61.94 -9.70
CA SER A 370 -27.92 61.72 -9.21
C SER A 370 -27.69 62.22 -7.79
N ARG A 371 -26.87 61.48 -7.05
CA ARG A 371 -25.93 62.03 -6.05
C ARG A 371 -24.80 61.04 -5.83
N GLY A 372 -23.59 61.57 -5.82
CA GLY A 372 -22.38 60.80 -6.10
C GLY A 372 -21.62 60.24 -4.90
N LYS A 373 -20.38 59.86 -5.26
CA LYS A 373 -19.15 59.76 -4.45
C LYS A 373 -18.81 58.37 -3.88
N LYS A 374 -17.94 57.64 -4.59
CA LYS A 374 -16.50 57.52 -4.29
C LYS A 374 -15.87 56.35 -5.07
N THR A 375 -14.90 56.67 -5.91
CA THR A 375 -13.94 55.74 -6.50
C THR A 375 -13.06 55.10 -5.42
N ARG A 376 -12.86 53.77 -5.52
CA ARG A 376 -11.71 53.05 -4.98
C ARG A 376 -11.11 52.17 -6.10
N PRO A 377 -9.78 52.05 -6.18
CA PRO A 377 -9.07 51.36 -7.28
C PRO A 377 -9.24 49.83 -7.20
N PRO A 378 -8.87 49.07 -8.26
CA PRO A 378 -9.06 47.63 -8.30
C PRO A 378 -8.21 46.96 -7.22
N VAL A 379 -8.86 46.35 -6.23
CA VAL A 379 -8.17 45.51 -5.25
C VAL A 379 -7.97 44.15 -5.89
N ALA A 380 -6.76 43.92 -6.37
CA ALA A 380 -6.23 42.60 -6.60
C ALA A 380 -6.28 41.81 -5.29
N TYR A 381 -7.21 40.87 -5.16
CA TYR A 381 -7.09 39.84 -4.15
C TYR A 381 -6.06 38.83 -4.67
N ALA A 382 -4.80 39.06 -4.27
CA ALA A 382 -3.86 37.98 -4.12
C ALA A 382 -4.48 36.96 -3.16
N SER A 383 -4.89 35.81 -3.69
CA SER A 383 -5.25 34.64 -2.90
C SER A 383 -3.98 34.15 -2.19
N VAL A 384 -3.72 34.71 -1.01
CA VAL A 384 -2.80 34.12 -0.04
C VAL A 384 -3.52 32.90 0.52
N ALA A 385 -3.19 31.74 0.00
CA ALA A 385 -3.64 30.47 0.52
C ALA A 385 -3.23 30.34 2.01
N PRO A 386 -4.14 29.90 2.91
CA PRO A 386 -3.79 29.65 4.29
C PRO A 386 -3.18 28.26 4.37
N PHE A 387 -1.90 28.12 4.02
CA PHE A 387 -1.11 26.92 4.31
C PHE A 387 -0.22 27.20 5.54
N PRO A 388 -0.68 26.95 6.77
CA PRO A 388 0.17 27.06 7.97
C PRO A 388 1.19 25.90 8.11
N PHE A 389 1.61 25.26 7.00
CA PHE A 389 2.22 23.91 7.00
C PHE A 389 3.71 23.82 6.64
N LEU A 390 4.47 24.93 6.67
CA LEU A 390 5.92 24.87 6.55
C LEU A 390 6.59 25.37 7.84
N PRO A 391 7.51 24.61 8.46
CA PRO A 391 8.43 25.21 9.42
C PRO A 391 9.27 26.27 8.69
N VAL A 392 9.38 27.45 9.30
CA VAL A 392 10.25 28.54 8.82
C VAL A 392 11.67 28.00 8.62
N PRO A 393 12.32 28.23 7.47
CA PRO A 393 13.70 27.81 7.27
C PRO A 393 14.60 28.57 8.23
N TYR A 394 15.43 27.84 8.99
CA TYR A 394 16.52 28.45 9.76
C TYR A 394 17.67 28.77 8.79
N VAL A 395 18.14 30.01 8.85
CA VAL A 395 19.50 30.40 8.44
C VAL A 395 20.51 29.77 9.40
#